data_AF-A0A948RIV8-F1
#
_entry.id   AF-A0A948RIV8-F1
#
_cell.length_a   1.000
_cell.length_b   1.000
_cell.length_c   1.000
_cell.angle_alpha   90.00
_cell.angle_beta   90.00
_cell.angle_gamma   90.00
#
_symmetry.space_group_name_H-M   'P 1'
#
loop_
_entity.id
_entity.type
_entity.pdbx_description
1 polymer ?
#
loop_
_entity_poly.entity_id
_entity_poly.type
_entity_poly.pdbx_seq_one_letter_code
_entity_poly.pdbx_strand_id
1 'polypeptide(L)'
;MKYQYDDCFFCGGVVEEHLMPREVRWKGKLLIFENVPMGVCIQCSEKFLRPEVAKKIDAALHSARRPNRTLQVPVYQYQMDVA
;
A
#
# COMPACT_ATOMS: atom_id res chain seq x y z
N MET A 1 -18.51 6.28 10.70
CA MET A 1 -17.53 6.85 11.64
C MET A 1 -16.17 6.81 10.97
N LYS A 2 -15.48 7.95 10.83
CA LYS A 2 -14.12 7.99 10.28
C LYS A 2 -13.15 7.42 11.32
N TYR A 3 -12.16 6.64 10.91
CA TYR A 3 -11.11 6.16 11.82
C TYR A 3 -10.18 7.32 12.17
N GLN A 4 -9.77 7.41 13.43
CA GLN A 4 -8.80 8.41 13.90
C GLN A 4 -7.42 7.74 14.03
N TYR A 5 -6.43 8.26 13.31
CA TYR A 5 -5.04 7.86 13.44
C TYR A 5 -4.37 8.70 14.54
N ASP A 6 -3.39 8.11 15.22
CA ASP A 6 -2.49 8.87 16.11
C ASP A 6 -1.51 9.72 15.28
N ASP A 7 -0.82 10.62 15.96
CA ASP A 7 0.28 11.39 15.35
C ASP A 7 1.39 10.47 14.83
N CYS A 8 2.10 10.95 13.82
CA CYS A 8 3.13 10.18 13.14
C CYS A 8 4.25 9.78 14.11
N PHE A 9 4.45 8.48 14.29
CA PHE A 9 5.52 7.94 15.13
C PHE A 9 6.93 8.46 14.77
N PHE A 10 7.17 8.83 13.51
CA PHE A 10 8.48 9.25 13.02
C PHE A 10 8.77 10.74 13.15
N CYS A 11 7.76 11.60 13.01
CA CYS A 11 7.95 13.06 12.98
C CYS A 11 7.00 13.87 13.87
N GLY A 12 6.03 13.22 14.52
CA GLY A 12 5.00 13.86 15.34
C GLY A 12 3.93 14.63 14.55
N GLY A 13 3.96 14.60 13.22
CA GLY A 13 2.97 15.29 12.38
C GLY A 13 1.63 14.56 12.29
N VAL A 14 0.58 15.30 11.92
CA VAL A 14 -0.80 14.78 11.79
C VAL A 14 -0.87 13.69 10.70
N VAL A 15 -1.63 12.63 10.98
CA VAL A 15 -1.90 11.53 10.06
C VAL A 15 -3.37 11.55 9.63
N GLU A 16 -3.61 11.61 8.32
CA GLU A 16 -4.96 11.63 7.74
C GLU A 16 -5.23 10.37 6.92
N GLU A 17 -6.50 9.93 6.84
CA GLU A 17 -6.87 8.79 6.01
C GLU A 17 -6.93 9.18 4.52
N HIS A 18 -6.20 8.45 3.68
CA HIS A 18 -6.30 8.52 2.23
C HIS A 18 -6.61 7.15 1.63
N LEU A 19 -7.41 7.16 0.56
CA LEU A 19 -7.61 5.99 -0.29
C LEU A 19 -6.52 5.98 -1.36
N MET A 20 -5.66 4.96 -1.35
CA MET A 20 -4.53 4.91 -2.28
C MET A 20 -4.15 3.47 -2.64
N PRO A 21 -3.38 3.25 -3.72
CA PRO A 21 -2.95 1.91 -4.08
C PRO A 21 -1.93 1.37 -3.05
N ARG A 22 -2.04 0.06 -2.78
CA ARG A 22 -1.07 -0.70 -2.01
C ARG A 22 -0.48 -1.82 -2.84
N GLU A 23 0.82 -1.74 -3.05
CA GLU A 23 1.62 -2.81 -3.63
C GLU A 23 1.95 -3.88 -2.58
N VAL A 24 1.75 -5.14 -2.96
CA VAL A 24 2.05 -6.31 -2.13
C VAL A 24 2.78 -7.33 -2.99
N ARG A 25 3.93 -7.80 -2.51
CA ARG A 25 4.62 -8.95 -3.11
C ARG A 25 4.18 -10.22 -2.40
N TRP A 26 3.56 -11.14 -3.12
CA TRP A 26 3.05 -12.39 -2.58
C TRP A 26 3.31 -13.54 -3.55
N LYS A 27 3.95 -14.62 -3.07
CA LYS A 27 4.29 -15.82 -3.87
C LYS A 27 4.94 -15.49 -5.22
N GLY A 28 5.91 -14.56 -5.21
CA GLY A 28 6.65 -14.15 -6.41
C GLY A 28 5.89 -13.23 -7.37
N LYS A 29 4.67 -12.78 -7.04
CA LYS A 29 3.87 -11.87 -7.86
C LYS A 29 3.74 -10.50 -7.21
N LEU A 30 3.76 -9.44 -8.01
CA LEU A 30 3.36 -8.10 -7.61
C LEU A 30 1.84 -7.96 -7.75
N LEU A 31 1.17 -7.65 -6.65
CA LEU A 31 -0.28 -7.43 -6.58
C LEU A 31 -0.53 -5.99 -6.14
N ILE A 32 -1.52 -5.34 -6.75
CA ILE A 32 -1.90 -3.96 -6.42
C ILE A 32 -3.34 -3.98 -5.93
N PHE A 33 -3.54 -3.56 -4.69
CA PHE A 33 -4.86 -3.32 -4.11
C PHE A 33 -5.20 -1.85 -4.25
N GLU A 34 -6.29 -1.54 -4.94
CA GLU A 34 -6.76 -0.16 -5.14
C GLU A 34 -7.68 0.27 -4.00
N ASN A 35 -7.78 1.59 -3.77
CA ASN A 35 -8.67 2.19 -2.78
C ASN A 35 -8.47 1.62 -1.36
N VAL A 36 -7.22 1.37 -0.98
CA VAL A 36 -6.89 0.91 0.37
C VAL A 36 -6.88 2.13 1.31
N PRO A 37 -7.68 2.13 2.40
CA PRO A 37 -7.62 3.17 3.41
C PRO A 37 -6.32 3.04 4.19
N MET A 38 -5.47 4.06 4.10
CA MET A 38 -4.22 4.16 4.84
C MET A 38 -4.10 5.53 5.49
N GLY A 39 -3.55 5.58 6.70
CA GLY A 39 -3.13 6.83 7.31
C GLY A 39 -1.88 7.32 6.59
N VAL A 40 -1.83 8.58 6.20
CA VAL A 40 -0.64 9.20 5.60
C VAL A 40 -0.29 10.43 6.42
N CYS A 41 0.95 10.51 6.87
CA CYS A 41 1.43 11.72 7.52
C CYS A 41 1.53 12.84 6.48
N ILE A 42 0.84 13.96 6.72
CA ILE A 42 0.81 15.10 5.78
C ILE A 42 2.13 15.88 5.75
N GLN A 43 3.09 15.57 6.64
CA GLN A 43 4.39 16.23 6.73
C GLN A 43 5.52 15.39 6.11
N CYS A 44 5.65 14.11 6.46
CA CYS A 44 6.75 13.25 6.01
C CYS A 44 6.35 12.15 5.02
N SER A 45 5.07 12.05 4.66
CA SER A 45 4.51 11.03 3.75
C SER A 45 4.60 9.58 4.24
N GLU A 46 4.90 9.37 5.52
CA GLU A 46 4.88 8.03 6.12
C GLU A 46 3.48 7.42 6.09
N LYS A 47 3.38 6.10 5.87
CA LYS A 47 2.12 5.41 5.63
C LYS A 47 1.84 4.39 6.72
N PHE A 48 0.66 4.49 7.33
CA PHE A 48 0.18 3.62 8.39
C PHE A 48 -0.98 2.77 7.90
N LEU A 49 -0.86 1.46 8.05
CA LEU A 49 -1.93 0.51 7.71
C LEU A 49 -2.58 -0.01 8.98
N ARG A 50 -3.91 0.07 9.05
CA ARG A 50 -4.66 -0.44 10.19
C ARG A 50 -4.66 -1.97 10.21
N PRO A 51 -4.61 -2.62 11.39
CA PRO A 51 -4.60 -4.09 11.49
C PRO A 51 -5.77 -4.77 10.76
N GLU A 52 -6.96 -4.19 10.80
CA GLU A 52 -8.16 -4.70 10.12
C GLU A 52 -8.07 -4.59 8.59
N VAL A 53 -7.37 -3.58 8.06
CA VAL A 53 -7.13 -3.43 6.63
C VAL A 53 -6.10 -4.45 6.17
N ALA A 54 -5.02 -4.64 6.95
CA ALA A 54 -4.03 -5.67 6.70
C ALA A 54 -4.66 -7.08 6.67
N LYS A 55 -5.50 -7.42 7.66
CA LYS A 55 -6.23 -8.71 7.71
C LYS A 55 -7.12 -8.93 6.49
N LYS A 56 -7.78 -7.88 5.97
CA LYS A 56 -8.61 -7.97 4.76
C LYS A 56 -7.77 -8.22 3.51
N ILE A 57 -6.60 -7.57 3.41
CA ILE A 57 -5.64 -7.83 2.33
C ILE A 57 -5.17 -9.28 2.40
N ASP A 58 -4.76 -9.77 3.57
CA ASP A 58 -4.32 -11.15 3.75
C ASP A 58 -5.40 -12.16 3.40
N ALA A 59 -6.65 -11.94 3.84
CA ALA A 59 -7.77 -12.79 3.47
C ALA A 59 -7.99 -12.80 1.94
N ALA A 60 -7.84 -11.65 1.27
CA ALA A 60 -7.94 -11.57 -0.17
C ALA A 60 -6.80 -12.34 -0.87
N LEU A 61 -5.57 -12.28 -0.36
CA LEU A 61 -4.41 -13.02 -0.89
C LEU A 61 -4.55 -14.54 -0.79
N HIS A 62 -5.30 -15.02 0.21
CA HIS A 62 -5.58 -16.45 0.40
C HIS A 62 -6.83 -16.92 -0.35
N SER A 63 -7.63 -15.99 -0.87
CA SER A 63 -8.81 -16.31 -1.68
C SER A 63 -8.44 -16.61 -3.14
N ALA A 64 -9.24 -17.40 -3.84
CA ALA A 64 -9.12 -17.62 -5.29
C ALA A 64 -9.69 -16.46 -6.13
N ARG A 65 -9.81 -15.25 -5.57
CA ARG A 65 -10.45 -14.10 -6.22
C ARG A 65 -9.63 -13.65 -7.43
N ARG A 66 -10.30 -13.48 -8.57
CA ARG A 66 -9.69 -12.88 -9.76
C ARG A 66 -9.50 -11.37 -9.59
N PRO A 67 -8.41 -10.79 -10.09
CA PRO A 67 -8.21 -9.34 -10.04
C PRO A 67 -9.27 -8.61 -10.87
N ASN A 68 -9.65 -7.41 -10.44
CA ASN A 68 -10.58 -6.56 -11.19
C ASN A 68 -9.97 -6.10 -12.53
N ARG A 69 -8.64 -5.88 -12.55
CA ARG A 69 -7.84 -5.52 -13.72
C ARG A 69 -6.39 -5.92 -13.50
N THR A 70 -5.62 -6.03 -14.57
CA THR A 70 -4.17 -6.28 -14.52
C THR A 70 -3.43 -5.08 -15.09
N LEU A 71 -2.33 -4.68 -14.43
CA LEU A 71 -1.38 -3.69 -14.90
C LEU A 71 -0.17 -4.40 -15.50
N GLN A 72 0.25 -4.02 -16.70
CA GLN A 72 1.55 -4.43 -17.25
C GLN A 72 2.60 -3.46 -16.71
N VAL A 73 3.61 -4.00 -16.02
CA VAL A 73 4.67 -3.19 -15.42
C VAL A 73 5.98 -3.52 -16.13
N PRO A 74 6.60 -2.57 -16.85
CA PRO A 74 7.91 -2.80 -17.45
C PRO A 74 8.97 -2.99 -16.36
N VAL A 75 9.90 -3.91 -16.59
CA VAL A 75 11.01 -4.20 -15.69
C VAL A 75 12.30 -3.82 -16.40
N TYR A 76 13.04 -2.88 -15.82
CA TYR A 76 14.34 -2.47 -16.32
C TYR A 76 15.42 -3.14 -15.47
N GLN A 77 16.46 -3.67 -16.13
CA GLN A 77 17.67 -4.11 -15.46
C GLN A 77 18.50 -2.86 -15.13
N TYR A 78 18.92 -2.70 -13.88
CA TYR A 78 19.87 -1.63 -13.53
C TYR A 78 21.20 -1.88 -14.22
N GLN A 79 21.70 -0.88 -14.94
CA GLN A 79 23.02 -0.83 -15.56
C GLN A 79 23.74 0.40 -15.05
N MET A 80 24.93 0.23 -14.49
CA MET A 80 25.75 1.34 -14.00
C MET A 80 26.35 2.16 -15.14
N ASP A 81 26.47 1.56 -16.32
CA ASP A 81 27.05 2.18 -17.51
C ASP A 81 25.93 2.72 -18.40
N VAL A 82 25.54 3.97 -18.15
CA VAL A 82 24.82 4.76 -19.14
C VAL A 82 25.86 5.19 -20.16
N ALA A 83 25.87 4.52 -21.33
CA ALA A 83 26.69 4.93 -22.47
C ALA A 83 26.32 6.35 -22.95
#